data_AF-A0A961PEL2-F1
#
_entry.id   AF-A0A961PEL2-F1
#
_cell.length_a   1.000
_cell.length_b   1.000
_cell.length_c   1.000
_cell.angle_alpha   90.00
_cell.angle_beta   90.00
_cell.angle_gamma   90.00
#
_symmetry.space_group_name_H-M   'P 1'
#
loop_
_entity.id
_entity.type
_entity.pdbx_description
1 polymer ?
#
loop_
_entity_poly.entity_id
_entity_poly.type
_entity_poly.pdbx_seq_one_letter_code
_entity_poly.pdbx_strand_id
1 'polypeptide(L)'
;MTDWTRRSFLAAAGVGLAACTSQPSIPESPRERIDRQVDEALAELYQTVPGASDLGARSQGILVIPKIRKAGFFASGAYGEGALVIGPAKVEYYSLSSAGLGFTFGAAEYNQTLFFLTSQALQDFRLADGWELGADAAVTVPKAGGAAAGISSMRINRPIVEVVYGQRGLIADASFAGAKYSRIIR
;
A
#
# COMPACT_ATOMS: atom_id res chain seq x y z
N MET A 1 7.21 75.75 -16.40
CA MET A 1 6.61 74.40 -16.43
C MET A 1 7.75 73.40 -16.41
N THR A 2 7.69 72.50 -15.41
CA THR A 2 8.58 71.34 -15.16
C THR A 2 10.03 71.63 -14.76
N ASP A 3 10.20 71.76 -13.45
CA ASP A 3 11.47 71.77 -12.73
C ASP A 3 12.08 70.35 -12.63
N TRP A 4 13.37 70.24 -12.99
CA TRP A 4 14.50 69.64 -12.25
C TRP A 4 14.18 68.68 -11.05
N THR A 5 14.85 67.54 -10.80
CA THR A 5 16.30 67.24 -10.86
C THR A 5 16.56 65.74 -10.68
N ARG A 6 17.80 65.37 -11.02
CA ARG A 6 18.52 64.09 -10.94
C ARG A 6 18.66 63.53 -9.51
N ARG A 7 18.68 62.19 -9.44
CA ARG A 7 19.45 61.32 -8.53
C ARG A 7 19.38 61.66 -7.03
N SER A 8 18.64 60.84 -6.28
CA SER A 8 18.92 60.60 -4.87
C SER A 8 18.59 59.15 -4.53
N PHE A 9 19.65 58.38 -4.27
CA PHE A 9 19.63 57.13 -3.53
C PHE A 9 18.85 57.28 -2.23
N LEU A 10 17.87 56.42 -1.98
CA LEU A 10 17.43 56.09 -0.62
C LEU A 10 17.22 54.58 -0.52
N ALA A 11 18.21 53.92 0.08
CA ALA A 11 18.03 52.64 0.72
C ALA A 11 17.04 52.83 1.88
N ALA A 12 15.85 52.24 1.75
CA ALA A 12 14.92 52.10 2.86
C ALA A 12 14.91 50.63 3.27
N ALA A 13 15.49 50.36 4.43
CA ALA A 13 15.34 49.12 5.16
C ALA A 13 13.86 48.94 5.53
N GLY A 14 13.16 48.08 4.79
CA GLY A 14 11.82 47.63 5.13
C GLY A 14 11.88 46.20 5.64
N VAL A 15 11.83 46.05 6.97
CA VAL A 15 11.46 44.78 7.62
C VAL A 15 10.00 44.50 7.27
N GLY A 16 9.79 43.83 6.13
CA GLY A 16 8.48 43.44 5.63
C GLY A 16 8.23 41.98 5.99
N LEU A 17 7.30 41.77 6.91
CA LEU A 17 6.77 40.49 7.38
C LEU A 17 6.72 39.44 6.25
N ALA A 18 7.49 38.36 6.38
CA ALA A 18 7.26 37.14 5.63
C ALA A 18 5.87 36.63 6.03
N ALA A 19 4.85 37.01 5.26
CA ALA A 19 3.52 36.45 5.36
C ALA A 19 3.66 34.97 5.06
N CYS A 20 3.66 34.15 6.11
CA CYS A 20 3.33 32.74 6.04
C CYS A 20 1.92 32.65 5.46
N THR A 21 1.81 32.68 4.14
CA THR A 21 0.57 32.32 3.45
C THR A 21 0.42 30.84 3.69
N SER A 22 -0.26 30.50 4.79
CA SER A 22 -0.80 29.17 5.01
C SER A 22 -1.80 28.93 3.88
N GLN A 23 -1.32 28.36 2.77
CA GLN A 23 -2.22 27.87 1.73
C GLN A 23 -3.20 26.91 2.40
N PRO A 24 -4.52 27.09 2.23
CA PRO A 24 -5.47 26.13 2.74
C PRO A 24 -5.21 24.80 2.03
N SER A 25 -4.77 23.79 2.79
CA SER A 25 -4.68 22.43 2.28
C SER A 25 -6.10 21.95 1.99
N ILE A 26 -6.39 21.63 0.73
CA ILE A 26 -7.63 20.95 0.38
C ILE A 26 -7.58 19.59 1.08
N PRO A 27 -8.61 19.23 1.88
CA PRO A 27 -8.63 17.93 2.55
C PRO A 27 -8.64 16.81 1.51
N GLU A 28 -7.64 15.93 1.59
CA GLU A 28 -7.48 14.75 0.73
C GLU A 28 -8.72 13.85 0.85
N SER A 29 -9.35 13.51 -0.29
CA SER A 29 -10.47 12.59 -0.30
C SER A 29 -10.04 11.18 0.12
N PRO A 30 -10.95 10.33 0.63
CA PRO A 30 -10.60 8.96 0.99
C PRO A 30 -9.95 8.15 -0.15
N ARG A 31 -10.37 8.37 -1.41
CA ARG A 31 -9.82 7.68 -2.58
C ARG A 31 -8.41 8.15 -2.90
N GLU A 32 -8.17 9.47 -2.92
CA GLU A 32 -6.83 10.04 -3.15
C GLU A 32 -5.83 9.55 -2.09
N ARG A 33 -6.27 9.43 -0.83
CA ARG A 33 -5.45 8.88 0.24
C ARG A 33 -5.06 7.42 -0.02
N ILE A 34 -6.00 6.59 -0.45
CA ILE A 34 -5.71 5.19 -0.79
C ILE A 34 -4.75 5.13 -1.97
N ASP A 35 -5.00 5.91 -3.01
CA ASP A 35 -4.16 5.95 -4.21
C ASP A 35 -2.71 6.28 -3.88
N ARG A 36 -2.50 7.34 -3.10
CA ARG A 36 -1.16 7.75 -2.66
C ARG A 36 -0.49 6.67 -1.81
N GLN A 37 -1.22 6.04 -0.89
CA GLN A 37 -0.66 4.98 -0.05
C GLN A 37 -0.31 3.72 -0.86
N VAL A 38 -1.10 3.39 -1.89
CA VAL A 38 -0.83 2.31 -2.83
C VAL A 38 0.42 2.60 -3.64
N ASP A 39 0.58 3.84 -4.12
CA ASP A 39 1.76 4.26 -4.87
C ASP A 39 3.03 4.22 -4.01
N GLU A 40 2.95 4.73 -2.76
CA GLU A 40 4.02 4.63 -1.75
C GLU A 40 4.42 3.17 -1.50
N ALA A 41 3.43 2.30 -1.29
CA ALA A 41 3.67 0.90 -0.98
C ALA A 41 4.21 0.12 -2.19
N LEU A 42 3.76 0.39 -3.42
CA LEU A 42 4.33 -0.22 -4.63
C LEU A 42 5.78 0.21 -4.85
N ALA A 43 6.09 1.48 -4.62
CA ALA A 43 7.45 1.98 -4.70
C ALA A 43 8.36 1.27 -3.68
N GLU A 44 7.91 1.16 -2.43
CA GLU A 44 8.65 0.43 -1.38
C GLU A 44 8.82 -1.05 -1.74
N LEU A 45 7.78 -1.71 -2.27
CA LEU A 45 7.82 -3.12 -2.68
C LEU A 45 8.93 -3.38 -3.69
N TYR A 46 8.96 -2.60 -4.77
CA TYR A 46 9.95 -2.77 -5.84
C TYR A 46 11.37 -2.35 -5.42
N GLN A 47 11.50 -1.48 -4.42
CA GLN A 47 12.80 -1.10 -3.86
C GLN A 47 13.35 -2.13 -2.87
N THR A 48 12.47 -2.78 -2.10
CA THR A 48 12.89 -3.58 -0.93
C THR A 48 12.77 -5.09 -1.13
N VAL A 49 11.96 -5.56 -2.09
CA VAL A 49 11.72 -6.98 -2.32
C VAL A 49 12.34 -7.43 -3.65
N PRO A 50 13.45 -8.20 -3.61
CA PRO A 50 14.10 -8.72 -4.81
C PRO A 50 13.16 -9.59 -5.65
N GLY A 51 13.05 -9.26 -6.94
CA GLY A 51 12.19 -9.98 -7.90
C GLY A 51 10.72 -9.56 -7.89
N ALA A 52 10.31 -8.60 -7.05
CA ALA A 52 8.95 -8.08 -7.07
C ALA A 52 8.61 -7.38 -8.40
N SER A 53 9.57 -6.68 -9.03
CA SER A 53 9.37 -6.04 -10.33
C SER A 53 9.06 -7.05 -11.44
N ASP A 54 9.80 -8.17 -11.46
CA ASP A 54 9.55 -9.27 -12.42
C ASP A 54 8.18 -9.92 -12.18
N LEU A 55 7.81 -10.07 -10.90
CA LEU A 55 6.51 -10.61 -10.52
C LEU A 55 5.36 -9.68 -10.95
N GLY A 56 5.54 -8.37 -10.77
CA GLY A 56 4.61 -7.35 -11.25
C GLY A 56 4.44 -7.40 -12.76
N ALA A 57 5.53 -7.50 -13.51
CA ALA A 57 5.50 -7.59 -14.97
C ALA A 57 4.78 -8.84 -15.51
N ARG A 58 4.77 -9.94 -14.75
CA ARG A 58 4.09 -11.19 -15.11
C ARG A 58 2.63 -11.24 -14.65
N SER A 59 2.24 -10.36 -13.74
CA SER A 59 0.91 -10.35 -13.16
C SER A 59 -0.13 -9.78 -14.13
N GLN A 60 -1.34 -10.33 -14.09
CA GLN A 60 -2.53 -9.84 -14.77
C GLN A 60 -3.19 -8.70 -13.99
N GLY A 61 -2.92 -8.63 -12.69
CA GLY A 61 -3.35 -7.57 -11.78
C GLY A 61 -2.61 -7.67 -10.45
N ILE A 62 -2.58 -6.56 -9.73
CA ILE A 62 -1.87 -6.41 -8.46
C ILE A 62 -2.81 -5.77 -7.46
N LEU A 63 -3.21 -6.50 -6.41
CA LEU A 63 -3.92 -5.90 -5.28
C LEU A 63 -2.92 -5.44 -4.24
N VAL A 64 -2.95 -4.16 -3.92
CA VAL A 64 -2.03 -3.55 -2.94
C VAL A 64 -2.87 -3.04 -1.79
N ILE A 65 -2.67 -3.60 -0.60
CA ILE A 65 -3.27 -3.14 0.65
C ILE A 65 -2.16 -2.55 1.53
N PRO A 66 -1.95 -1.21 1.48
CA PRO A 66 -0.94 -0.54 2.30
C PRO A 66 -1.39 -0.41 3.77
N LYS A 67 -0.42 -0.25 4.66
CA LYS A 67 -0.60 0.18 6.07
C LYS A 67 -1.68 -0.61 6.81
N ILE A 68 -1.69 -1.92 6.62
CA ILE A 68 -2.60 -2.81 7.33
C ILE A 68 -2.19 -2.83 8.78
N ARG A 69 -3.14 -2.52 9.66
CA ARG A 69 -2.93 -2.53 11.10
C ARG A 69 -3.43 -3.84 11.65
N LYS A 70 -2.54 -4.62 12.26
CA LYS A 70 -2.87 -5.85 12.98
C LYS A 70 -2.53 -5.70 14.45
N ALA A 71 -3.44 -6.08 15.32
CA ALA A 71 -3.22 -6.06 16.76
C ALA A 71 -3.96 -7.20 17.44
N GLY A 72 -3.46 -7.66 18.58
CA GLY A 72 -4.12 -8.68 19.38
C GLY A 72 -3.45 -9.00 20.72
N PHE A 73 -4.14 -9.85 21.50
CA PHE A 73 -3.60 -10.54 22.67
C PHE A 73 -4.06 -12.02 22.67
N PHE A 74 -5.32 -12.28 23.04
CA PHE A 74 -5.99 -13.60 22.91
C PHE A 74 -6.92 -13.69 21.70
N ALA A 75 -7.40 -12.53 21.22
CA ALA A 75 -8.04 -12.35 19.95
C ALA A 75 -7.23 -11.32 19.17
N SER A 76 -7.19 -11.44 17.85
CA SER A 76 -6.53 -10.52 16.96
C SER A 76 -7.47 -10.06 15.86
N GLY A 77 -7.20 -8.86 15.35
CA GLY A 77 -7.86 -8.34 14.17
C GLY A 77 -6.88 -7.57 13.30
N ALA A 78 -7.17 -7.53 12.01
CA ALA A 78 -6.48 -6.68 11.07
C ALA A 78 -7.44 -5.89 10.19
N TYR A 79 -7.05 -4.67 9.83
CA TYR A 79 -7.79 -3.84 8.88
C TYR A 79 -6.84 -3.05 7.97
N GLY A 80 -7.20 -2.94 6.71
CA GLY A 80 -6.52 -2.09 5.72
C GLY A 80 -7.43 -1.79 4.53
N GLU A 81 -7.09 -0.73 3.79
CA GLU A 81 -7.76 -0.39 2.53
C GLU A 81 -6.72 -0.22 1.45
N GLY A 82 -7.08 -0.60 0.23
CA GLY A 82 -6.15 -0.57 -0.89
C GLY A 82 -6.86 -0.58 -2.23
N ALA A 83 -6.06 -0.74 -3.28
CA ALA A 83 -6.55 -0.71 -4.65
C ALA A 83 -6.03 -1.92 -5.44
N LEU A 84 -6.90 -2.40 -6.33
CA LEU A 84 -6.54 -3.32 -7.40
C LEU A 84 -6.03 -2.52 -8.59
N VAL A 85 -4.81 -2.83 -9.00
CA VAL A 85 -4.11 -2.21 -10.11
C VAL A 85 -4.06 -3.19 -11.28
N ILE A 86 -4.53 -2.76 -12.45
CA ILE A 86 -4.44 -3.52 -13.71
C ILE A 86 -3.75 -2.63 -14.74
N GLY A 87 -2.56 -3.04 -15.17
CA GLY A 87 -1.70 -2.17 -15.98
C GLY A 87 -1.38 -0.87 -15.22
N PRO A 88 -1.58 0.31 -15.83
CA PRO A 88 -1.32 1.60 -15.17
C PRO A 88 -2.49 2.12 -14.32
N ALA A 89 -3.64 1.42 -14.30
CA ALA A 89 -4.88 1.95 -13.74
C ALA A 89 -5.25 1.30 -12.40
N LYS A 90 -5.64 2.12 -11.43
CA LYS A 90 -6.30 1.69 -10.20
C LYS A 90 -7.78 1.49 -10.52
N VAL A 91 -8.22 0.25 -10.69
CA VAL A 91 -9.54 -0.07 -11.25
C VAL A 91 -10.63 -0.19 -10.19
N GLU A 92 -10.29 -0.71 -9.02
CA GLU A 92 -11.23 -1.06 -7.96
C GLU A 92 -10.55 -0.89 -6.59
N TYR A 93 -11.34 -0.63 -5.56
CA TYR A 93 -10.85 -0.46 -4.19
C TYR A 93 -11.38 -1.58 -3.31
N TYR A 94 -10.55 -2.06 -2.40
CA TYR A 94 -10.87 -3.18 -1.51
C TYR A 94 -10.48 -2.86 -0.08
N SER A 95 -11.28 -3.33 0.86
CA SER A 95 -10.94 -3.38 2.29
C SER A 95 -10.56 -4.80 2.67
N LEU A 96 -9.47 -4.93 3.41
CA LEU A 96 -9.08 -6.15 4.09
C LEU A 96 -9.57 -6.08 5.53
N SER A 97 -10.26 -7.12 5.97
CA SER A 97 -10.59 -7.32 7.39
C SER A 97 -10.29 -8.76 7.80
N SER A 98 -9.63 -8.96 8.92
CA SER A 98 -9.50 -10.27 9.53
C SER A 98 -9.82 -10.21 11.02
N ALA A 99 -10.33 -11.33 11.54
CA ALA A 99 -10.54 -11.54 12.96
C ALA A 99 -10.18 -13.00 13.26
N GLY A 100 -9.42 -13.23 14.32
CA GLY A 100 -8.97 -14.56 14.69
C GLY A 100 -8.80 -14.72 16.19
N LEU A 101 -8.91 -15.96 16.65
CA LEU A 101 -8.50 -16.35 18.00
C LEU A 101 -7.06 -16.87 17.92
N GLY A 102 -6.17 -16.31 18.73
CA GLY A 102 -4.76 -16.70 18.70
C GLY A 102 -3.88 -15.86 19.63
N PHE A 103 -2.68 -16.37 19.89
CA PHE A 103 -1.65 -15.76 20.74
C PHE A 103 -0.89 -14.62 20.03
N THR A 104 -1.60 -13.76 19.30
CA THR A 104 -0.97 -12.56 18.75
C THR A 104 -0.73 -11.62 19.92
N PHE A 105 0.51 -11.31 20.25
CA PHE A 105 0.82 -10.33 21.29
C PHE A 105 1.43 -9.08 20.67
N GLY A 106 0.71 -7.97 20.76
CA GLY A 106 1.20 -6.66 20.34
C GLY A 106 0.43 -6.09 19.15
N ALA A 107 1.06 -5.14 18.48
CA ALA A 107 0.53 -4.46 17.32
C ALA A 107 1.64 -4.20 16.31
N ALA A 108 1.31 -4.36 15.04
CA ALA A 108 2.19 -4.02 13.94
C ALA A 108 1.40 -3.47 12.76
N GLU A 109 2.12 -2.73 11.94
CA GLU A 109 1.68 -2.24 10.66
C GLU A 109 2.56 -2.86 9.58
N TYR A 110 1.98 -3.29 8.46
CA TYR A 110 2.73 -3.80 7.32
C TYR A 110 1.96 -3.52 6.03
N ASN A 111 2.63 -3.68 4.89
CA ASN A 111 2.02 -3.65 3.57
C ASN A 111 1.85 -5.09 3.06
N GLN A 112 0.77 -5.32 2.31
CA GLN A 112 0.53 -6.59 1.65
C GLN A 112 0.22 -6.37 0.18
N THR A 113 0.75 -7.23 -0.67
CA THR A 113 0.48 -7.22 -2.10
C THR A 113 0.17 -8.62 -2.60
N LEU A 114 -0.94 -8.77 -3.32
CA LEU A 114 -1.30 -9.98 -4.03
C LEU A 114 -1.06 -9.77 -5.53
N PHE A 115 -0.25 -10.64 -6.11
CA PHE A 115 -0.01 -10.70 -7.55
C PHE A 115 -0.85 -11.81 -8.14
N PHE A 116 -1.76 -11.46 -9.05
CA PHE A 116 -2.58 -12.44 -9.78
C PHE A 116 -1.84 -12.83 -11.05
N LEU A 117 -1.27 -14.03 -11.12
CA LEU A 117 -0.45 -14.47 -12.26
C LEU A 117 -1.28 -15.05 -13.40
N THR A 118 -2.56 -15.32 -13.17
CA THR A 118 -3.48 -15.84 -14.19
C THR A 118 -4.72 -14.96 -14.29
N SER A 119 -5.28 -14.86 -15.50
CA SER A 119 -6.49 -14.07 -15.73
C SER A 119 -7.69 -14.69 -15.02
N GLN A 120 -7.68 -16.01 -14.80
CA GLN A 120 -8.72 -16.71 -14.07
C GLN A 120 -8.71 -16.32 -12.59
N ALA A 121 -7.57 -16.38 -11.91
CA ALA A 121 -7.51 -15.97 -10.50
C ALA A 121 -7.87 -14.50 -10.27
N LEU A 122 -7.47 -13.61 -11.20
CA LEU A 122 -7.90 -12.21 -11.15
C LEU A 122 -9.43 -12.08 -11.30
N GLN A 123 -10.03 -12.83 -12.21
CA GLN A 123 -11.48 -12.81 -12.41
C GLN A 123 -12.22 -13.39 -11.19
N ASP A 124 -11.79 -14.54 -10.69
CA ASP A 124 -12.38 -15.21 -9.53
C ASP A 124 -12.36 -14.29 -8.30
N PHE A 125 -11.21 -13.62 -8.05
CA PHE A 125 -11.09 -12.62 -6.99
C PHE A 125 -12.09 -11.46 -7.14
N ARG A 126 -12.23 -10.92 -8.36
CA ARG A 126 -13.08 -9.75 -8.61
C ARG A 126 -14.58 -10.08 -8.56
N LEU A 127 -14.94 -11.30 -8.94
CA LEU A 127 -16.33 -11.77 -8.96
C LEU A 127 -16.82 -12.25 -7.59
N ALA A 128 -15.92 -12.63 -6.69
CA ALA A 128 -16.27 -13.06 -5.35
C ALA A 128 -16.92 -11.93 -4.53
N ASP A 129 -18.03 -12.24 -3.87
CA ASP A 129 -18.63 -11.36 -2.86
C ASP A 129 -17.88 -11.51 -1.53
N GLY A 130 -16.69 -10.91 -1.49
CA GLY A 130 -15.82 -10.93 -0.34
C GLY A 130 -14.91 -12.15 -0.29
N TRP A 131 -13.89 -12.13 -1.15
CA TRP A 131 -12.88 -13.19 -1.28
C TRP A 131 -12.11 -13.44 0.01
N GLU A 132 -11.82 -14.70 0.37
CA GLU A 132 -11.13 -15.05 1.60
C GLU A 132 -9.75 -15.68 1.35
N LEU A 133 -8.72 -15.07 1.95
CA LEU A 133 -7.36 -15.58 1.90
C LEU A 133 -7.23 -16.82 2.78
N GLY A 134 -7.29 -18.01 2.15
CA GLY A 134 -7.13 -19.30 2.83
C GLY A 134 -8.12 -20.36 2.35
N ALA A 135 -9.38 -19.97 2.11
CA ALA A 135 -10.40 -20.84 1.52
C ALA A 135 -10.24 -20.94 -0.01
N ASP A 136 -9.89 -19.82 -0.66
CA ASP A 136 -9.81 -19.69 -2.11
C ASP A 136 -8.34 -19.68 -2.65
N ALA A 137 -7.39 -20.04 -1.78
CA ALA A 137 -5.95 -20.26 -1.98
C ALA A 137 -5.05 -19.08 -2.42
N ALA A 138 -4.11 -18.71 -1.54
CA ALA A 138 -2.81 -18.11 -1.87
C ALA A 138 -1.72 -18.69 -0.94
N VAL A 139 -0.48 -18.80 -1.41
CA VAL A 139 0.68 -19.24 -0.59
C VAL A 139 1.62 -18.05 -0.43
N THR A 140 1.97 -17.78 0.83
CA THR A 140 2.91 -16.74 1.27
C THR A 140 4.35 -17.10 0.87
N VAL A 141 5.09 -16.17 0.27
CA VAL A 141 6.55 -16.28 0.15
C VAL A 141 7.16 -15.77 1.47
N PRO A 142 7.92 -16.59 2.21
CA PRO A 142 8.50 -16.17 3.48
C PRO A 142 9.53 -15.05 3.31
N LYS A 143 9.61 -14.24 4.37
CA LYS A 143 10.42 -13.04 4.62
C LYS A 143 11.80 -13.05 3.94
N ALA A 144 12.13 -11.93 3.29
CA ALA A 144 13.50 -11.56 2.93
C ALA A 144 14.38 -11.57 4.19
N GLY A 145 15.20 -12.61 4.35
CA GLY A 145 16.04 -12.82 5.54
C GLY A 145 16.73 -14.19 5.59
N GLY A 146 16.22 -15.19 4.87
CA GLY A 146 16.94 -16.44 4.61
C GLY A 146 17.54 -16.43 3.21
N ALA A 147 18.86 -16.33 3.11
CA ALA A 147 19.70 -16.57 1.93
C ALA A 147 19.03 -16.31 0.56
N ALA A 148 19.03 -15.06 0.10
CA ALA A 148 19.07 -14.59 -1.31
C ALA A 148 18.43 -15.47 -2.44
N ALA A 149 17.35 -16.20 -2.18
CA ALA A 149 16.56 -16.83 -3.21
C ALA A 149 15.53 -15.80 -3.65
N GLY A 150 15.92 -14.94 -4.60
CA GLY A 150 14.99 -14.00 -5.22
C GLY A 150 13.76 -14.74 -5.76
N ILE A 151 12.62 -14.05 -5.81
CA ILE A 151 11.33 -14.58 -6.31
C ILE A 151 11.48 -15.22 -7.71
N SER A 152 12.49 -14.81 -8.47
CA SER A 152 12.85 -15.28 -9.81
C SER A 152 13.34 -16.74 -9.90
N SER A 153 13.93 -17.33 -8.84
CA SER A 153 14.49 -18.70 -8.90
C SER A 153 13.50 -19.80 -8.51
N MET A 154 12.32 -19.44 -8.01
CA MET A 154 11.25 -20.39 -7.68
C MET A 154 10.39 -20.64 -8.94
N ARG A 155 10.13 -21.90 -9.28
CA ARG A 155 9.06 -22.26 -10.23
C ARG A 155 7.72 -21.92 -9.57
N ILE A 156 7.25 -20.69 -9.73
CA ILE A 156 5.96 -20.24 -9.23
C ILE A 156 4.87 -20.83 -10.14
N ASN A 157 4.40 -22.04 -9.82
CA ASN A 157 3.24 -22.66 -10.48
C ASN A 157 1.92 -22.35 -9.75
N ARG A 158 1.82 -21.15 -9.17
CA ARG A 158 0.68 -20.73 -8.35
C ARG A 158 -0.03 -19.57 -9.03
N PRO A 159 -1.38 -19.54 -9.01
CA PRO A 159 -2.13 -18.51 -9.73
C PRO A 159 -2.16 -17.16 -8.99
N ILE A 160 -1.88 -17.15 -7.68
CA ILE A 160 -1.78 -15.95 -6.83
C ILE A 160 -0.50 -16.05 -5.97
N VAL A 161 0.25 -14.96 -5.89
CA VAL A 161 1.42 -14.82 -5.00
C VAL A 161 1.20 -13.69 -4.01
N GLU A 162 1.40 -13.98 -2.74
CA GLU A 162 1.32 -12.98 -1.66
C GLU A 162 2.73 -12.54 -1.23
N VAL A 163 2.90 -11.22 -1.10
CA VAL A 163 4.11 -10.60 -0.55
C VAL A 163 3.73 -9.66 0.59
N VAL A 164 4.39 -9.82 1.73
CA VAL A 164 4.23 -8.99 2.93
C VAL A 164 5.55 -8.28 3.22
N TYR A 165 5.52 -6.96 3.41
CA TYR A 165 6.73 -6.13 3.52
C TYR A 165 6.45 -4.86 4.34
N GLY A 166 7.48 -4.05 4.56
CA GLY A 166 7.35 -2.78 5.30
C GLY A 166 6.91 -2.95 6.75
N GLN A 167 7.23 -4.07 7.40
CA GLN A 167 6.78 -4.36 8.76
C GLN A 167 7.34 -3.34 9.76
N ARG A 168 6.42 -2.75 10.54
CA ARG A 168 6.67 -1.84 11.65
C ARG A 168 5.99 -2.39 12.91
N GLY A 169 6.70 -2.44 14.02
CA GLY A 169 6.18 -2.99 15.27
C GLY A 169 6.49 -4.48 15.47
N LEU A 170 6.04 -5.01 16.60
CA LEU A 170 6.33 -6.36 17.05
C LEU A 170 5.02 -7.11 17.21
N ILE A 171 4.83 -8.11 16.36
CA ILE A 171 3.78 -9.11 16.49
C ILE A 171 4.40 -10.50 16.32
N ALA A 172 3.89 -11.47 17.07
CA ALA A 172 4.37 -12.86 17.00
C ALA A 172 3.98 -13.56 15.69
N ASP A 173 2.98 -13.05 14.97
CA ASP A 173 2.42 -13.69 13.78
C ASP A 173 2.01 -12.67 12.70
N ALA A 174 2.54 -12.85 11.49
CA ALA A 174 2.20 -12.04 10.31
C ALA A 174 1.17 -12.71 9.37
N SER A 175 0.57 -13.85 9.78
CA SER A 175 -0.40 -14.57 8.95
C SER A 175 -1.70 -13.77 8.76
N PHE A 176 -2.30 -13.95 7.58
CA PHE A 176 -3.58 -13.38 7.18
C PHE A 176 -4.60 -14.44 6.78
N ALA A 177 -4.35 -15.71 7.11
CA ALA A 177 -5.31 -16.76 6.89
C ALA A 177 -6.68 -16.36 7.50
N GLY A 178 -7.74 -16.45 6.70
CA GLY A 178 -9.10 -16.01 7.07
C GLY A 178 -9.38 -14.52 6.87
N ALA A 179 -8.46 -13.75 6.27
CA ALA A 179 -8.73 -12.37 5.92
C ALA A 179 -9.71 -12.27 4.74
N LYS A 180 -10.75 -11.46 4.91
CA LYS A 180 -11.75 -11.18 3.89
C LYS A 180 -11.45 -9.88 3.15
N TYR A 181 -11.55 -9.92 1.83
CA TYR A 181 -11.33 -8.80 0.92
C TYR A 181 -12.65 -8.39 0.32
N SER A 182 -13.19 -7.28 0.79
CA SER A 182 -14.49 -6.78 0.35
C SER A 182 -14.31 -5.57 -0.55
N ARG A 183 -15.03 -5.53 -1.67
CA ARG A 183 -15.01 -4.39 -2.58
C ARG A 183 -15.62 -3.17 -1.90
N ILE A 184 -14.95 -2.03 -2.01
CA ILE A 184 -15.42 -0.75 -1.48
C ILE A 184 -16.32 -0.08 -2.52
N ILE A 185 -17.60 0.10 -2.19
CA ILE A 185 -18.57 0.84 -3.00
C ILE A 185 -18.88 2.15 -2.24
N ARG A 186 -18.37 3.27 -2.74
CA ARG A 186 -18.50 4.61 -2.15
C ARG A 186 -18.77 5.63 -3.24
#